data_AF-J3PGL7-F1
#
_entry.id   AF-J3PGL7-F1
#
_cell.length_a   1.000
_cell.length_b   1.000
_cell.length_c   1.000
_cell.angle_alpha   90.00
_cell.angle_beta   90.00
_cell.angle_gamma   90.00
#
_symmetry.space_group_name_H-M   'P 1'
#
loop_
_entity.id
_entity.type
_entity.pdbx_description
1 polymer ?
#
loop_
_entity_poly.entity_id
_entity_poly.type
_entity_poly.pdbx_seq_one_letter_code
_entity_poly.pdbx_strand_id
1 'polypeptide(L)'
;MFCGPFWKQPGRPHNHSKRRATRRLRDGESHRMPRYYEPRREQLRATCRETLQVAGDHLQQLQQTAAARQGYKHSLATLPLLSARHCPNFPQPAKVRVINQDTLNAGISLMSQRAPAAAAASAPAPTSGALPAAPDPEVAVMIFGNRHCPGGGWRNGALAQEEAVCYRSSLALSLENAQYPLGRNEGVFSPYVLVVRQDMDRSDHRLIPGPPEYLPVVSAMTVCAIFKPEISTVPVAHGSSSSCGSRAQAEQSSRRPAQQQDIQSSPAGRQSPTPPPQRGWVGGGSRGGHSWGNSGSGGCGGGGEASDGRAESRTTGGVAPREKSIFALGRDRHYTMDKMRLALRMAAFHRKRSIVLGAFGCGVYANPPEDVAQCWLEVLREDEFRLTGNWWRDVCFAVYDPRGEGNYEVFKKVLHGHRV
;
A
#
# COMPACT_ATOMS: atom_id res chain seq x y z
N MET A 1 32.56 -76.46 -16.32
CA MET A 1 31.62 -76.49 -17.46
C MET A 1 31.63 -75.12 -18.12
N PHE A 2 32.38 -75.04 -19.22
CA PHE A 2 32.43 -73.94 -20.18
C PHE A 2 31.29 -74.09 -21.19
N CYS A 3 30.84 -72.99 -21.81
CA CYS A 3 30.56 -72.92 -23.26
C CYS A 3 30.18 -71.49 -23.70
N GLY A 4 31.03 -70.85 -24.54
CA GLY A 4 30.57 -70.10 -25.72
C GLY A 4 30.39 -71.08 -26.91
N PRO A 5 30.00 -70.68 -28.15
CA PRO A 5 30.79 -69.72 -28.96
C PRO A 5 30.02 -68.87 -30.04
N PHE A 6 30.67 -67.76 -30.45
CA PHE A 6 30.96 -67.23 -31.81
C PHE A 6 29.99 -67.21 -33.04
N TRP A 7 30.30 -66.25 -33.95
CA TRP A 7 29.87 -65.99 -35.37
C TRP A 7 28.72 -64.97 -35.57
N LYS A 8 28.71 -63.93 -36.45
CA LYS A 8 29.50 -63.46 -37.62
C LYS A 8 29.31 -61.92 -37.82
N GLN A 9 30.30 -61.21 -38.39
CA GLN A 9 30.16 -59.93 -39.13
C GLN A 9 29.96 -60.21 -40.66
N PRO A 10 29.75 -59.26 -41.62
CA PRO A 10 29.80 -57.77 -41.59
C PRO A 10 28.69 -57.03 -42.39
N GLY A 11 28.68 -55.68 -42.33
CA GLY A 11 27.98 -54.82 -43.30
C GLY A 11 28.05 -53.31 -42.98
N ARG A 12 28.94 -52.58 -43.65
CA ARG A 12 28.90 -51.10 -43.81
C ARG A 12 28.42 -50.79 -45.25
N PRO A 13 28.21 -49.51 -45.64
CA PRO A 13 27.30 -48.51 -45.08
C PRO A 13 26.40 -47.91 -46.19
N HIS A 14 25.22 -47.34 -45.87
CA HIS A 14 24.52 -46.46 -46.80
C HIS A 14 24.23 -45.09 -46.19
N ASN A 15 24.61 -44.10 -46.98
CA ASN A 15 24.78 -42.70 -46.67
C ASN A 15 23.49 -41.97 -47.11
N HIS A 16 22.74 -41.38 -46.17
CA HIS A 16 21.71 -40.41 -46.53
C HIS A 16 21.85 -39.14 -45.69
N SER A 17 22.48 -38.16 -46.33
CA SER A 17 22.46 -36.75 -45.98
C SER A 17 21.02 -36.24 -45.85
N LYS A 18 20.64 -35.78 -44.65
CA LYS A 18 19.54 -34.82 -44.48
C LYS A 18 20.06 -33.58 -43.77
N ARG A 19 20.32 -32.55 -44.58
CA ARG A 19 20.52 -31.16 -44.16
C ARG A 19 19.33 -30.73 -43.29
N ARG A 20 19.57 -30.37 -42.03
CA ARG A 20 18.60 -29.68 -41.18
C ARG A 20 18.92 -28.20 -41.18
N ALA A 21 18.10 -27.43 -41.88
CA ALA A 21 18.16 -25.98 -41.92
C ALA A 21 17.86 -25.41 -40.53
N THR A 22 18.80 -24.63 -40.00
CA THR A 22 18.66 -23.85 -38.77
C THR A 22 17.67 -22.70 -39.00
N ARG A 23 16.47 -22.81 -38.43
CA ARG A 23 15.53 -21.69 -38.34
C ARG A 23 15.78 -20.96 -37.02
N ARG A 24 16.49 -19.82 -37.09
CA ARG A 24 16.65 -18.88 -35.97
C ARG A 24 15.28 -18.41 -35.53
N LEU A 25 14.87 -18.76 -34.31
CA LEU A 25 13.76 -18.11 -33.63
C LEU A 25 14.30 -16.79 -33.06
N ARG A 26 13.58 -15.70 -33.38
CA ARG A 26 13.83 -14.35 -32.86
C ARG A 26 13.62 -14.37 -31.34
N ASP A 27 14.67 -14.03 -30.60
CA ASP A 27 14.55 -13.66 -29.20
C ASP A 27 13.67 -12.40 -29.09
N GLY A 28 12.56 -12.53 -28.38
CA GLY A 28 11.74 -11.39 -27.98
C GLY A 28 12.47 -10.59 -26.92
N GLU A 29 12.59 -9.28 -27.13
CA GLU A 29 13.14 -8.32 -26.18
C GLU A 29 12.31 -8.30 -24.88
N SER A 30 12.69 -9.13 -23.92
CA SER A 30 12.41 -8.84 -22.52
C SER A 30 13.17 -7.57 -22.17
N HIS A 31 12.48 -6.52 -21.73
CA HIS A 31 13.09 -5.31 -21.14
C HIS A 31 13.96 -5.70 -19.93
N ARG A 32 15.23 -6.04 -20.19
CA ARG A 32 16.25 -6.24 -19.15
C ARG A 32 16.70 -4.86 -18.68
N MET A 33 16.38 -4.55 -17.43
CA MET A 33 16.89 -3.37 -16.73
C MET A 33 18.44 -3.34 -16.76
N PRO A 34 19.08 -2.17 -16.75
CA PRO A 34 20.52 -2.04 -16.93
C PRO A 34 21.34 -2.78 -15.85
N ARG A 35 22.46 -3.39 -16.25
CA ARG A 35 23.41 -4.15 -15.39
C ARG A 35 23.92 -3.38 -14.14
N TYR A 36 23.83 -2.05 -14.13
CA TYR A 36 24.20 -1.22 -12.98
C TYR A 36 23.28 -1.42 -11.75
N TYR A 37 22.06 -1.95 -11.93
CA TYR A 37 21.12 -2.23 -10.82
C TYR A 37 21.44 -3.50 -10.02
N GLU A 38 22.31 -4.38 -10.53
CA GLU A 38 22.55 -5.71 -9.98
C GLU A 38 23.26 -5.71 -8.61
N PRO A 39 24.30 -4.87 -8.38
CA PRO A 39 25.00 -4.81 -7.09
C PRO A 39 24.12 -4.34 -5.93
N ARG A 40 23.29 -3.31 -6.15
CA ARG A 40 22.37 -2.81 -5.11
C ARG A 40 21.32 -3.84 -4.72
N ARG A 41 20.79 -4.59 -5.70
CA ARG A 41 19.81 -5.65 -5.40
C ARG A 41 20.45 -6.79 -4.62
N GLU A 42 21.69 -7.15 -4.94
CA GLU A 42 22.43 -8.15 -4.18
C GLU A 42 22.70 -7.73 -2.73
N GLN A 43 23.11 -6.48 -2.51
CA GLN A 43 23.25 -5.89 -1.17
C GLN A 43 21.93 -5.96 -0.38
N LEU A 44 20.81 -5.61 -1.02
CA LEU A 44 19.49 -5.71 -0.39
C LEU A 44 19.10 -7.16 -0.07
N ARG A 45 19.45 -8.13 -0.93
CA ARG A 45 19.24 -9.56 -0.62
C ARG A 45 20.09 -10.02 0.56
N ALA A 46 21.34 -9.55 0.67
CA ALA A 46 22.20 -9.82 1.82
C ALA A 46 21.60 -9.20 3.10
N THR A 47 21.15 -7.95 3.00
CA THR A 47 20.46 -7.23 4.08
C THR A 47 19.23 -8.01 4.56
N CYS A 48 18.39 -8.52 3.64
CA CYS A 48 17.24 -9.35 3.97
C CYS A 48 17.61 -10.57 4.83
N ARG A 49 18.67 -11.30 4.44
CA ARG A 49 19.13 -12.48 5.20
C ARG A 49 19.62 -12.09 6.59
N GLU A 50 20.45 -11.06 6.68
CA GLU A 50 20.97 -10.57 7.96
C GLU A 50 19.83 -10.05 8.86
N THR A 51 18.84 -9.33 8.32
CA THR A 51 17.68 -8.86 9.09
C THR A 51 16.89 -10.02 9.68
N LEU A 52 16.61 -11.07 8.88
CA LEU A 52 15.87 -12.23 9.37
C LEU A 52 16.61 -12.96 10.49
N GLN A 53 17.92 -13.08 10.36
CA GLN A 53 18.76 -13.68 11.38
C GLN A 53 18.75 -12.83 12.66
N VAL A 54 19.14 -11.56 12.58
CA VAL A 54 19.26 -10.67 13.74
C VAL A 54 17.91 -10.46 14.44
N ALA A 55 16.83 -10.21 13.68
CA ALA A 55 15.50 -10.10 14.26
C ALA A 55 15.06 -11.41 14.93
N GLY A 56 15.38 -12.57 14.33
CA GLY A 56 15.09 -13.87 14.93
C GLY A 56 15.80 -14.08 16.26
N ASP A 57 17.11 -13.81 16.30
CA ASP A 57 17.94 -13.95 17.50
C ASP A 57 17.45 -13.02 18.62
N HIS A 58 17.17 -11.76 18.30
CA HIS A 58 16.63 -10.77 19.24
C HIS A 58 15.25 -11.16 19.76
N LEU A 59 14.35 -11.62 18.90
CA LEU A 59 13.02 -12.07 19.32
C LEU A 59 13.09 -13.32 20.23
N GLN A 60 14.05 -14.22 20.00
CA GLN A 60 14.29 -15.36 20.87
C GLN A 60 14.81 -14.90 22.24
N GLN A 61 15.77 -13.98 22.28
CA GLN A 61 16.28 -13.39 23.52
C GLN A 61 15.18 -12.67 24.31
N LEU A 62 14.31 -11.93 23.62
CA LEU A 62 13.18 -11.21 24.22
C LEU A 62 12.00 -12.13 24.57
N GLN A 63 12.04 -13.40 24.15
CA GLN A 63 10.92 -14.36 24.26
C GLN A 63 9.64 -13.88 23.54
N GLN A 64 9.79 -13.10 22.46
CA GLN A 64 8.69 -12.50 21.69
C GLN A 64 8.48 -13.12 20.31
N THR A 65 9.11 -14.26 20.01
CA THR A 65 8.95 -14.97 18.72
C THR A 65 7.50 -15.27 18.36
N ALA A 66 6.67 -15.65 19.35
CA ALA A 66 5.26 -15.93 19.11
C ALA A 66 4.49 -14.66 18.73
N ALA A 67 4.69 -13.55 19.46
CA ALA A 67 4.04 -12.27 19.19
C ALA A 67 4.42 -11.71 17.81
N ALA A 68 5.70 -11.79 17.44
CA ALA A 68 6.19 -11.31 16.14
C ALA A 68 5.71 -12.14 14.94
N ARG A 69 5.27 -13.37 15.16
CA ARG A 69 4.68 -14.23 14.11
C ARG A 69 3.17 -14.08 13.98
N GLN A 70 2.51 -13.43 14.94
CA GLN A 70 1.06 -13.21 14.86
C GLN A 70 0.74 -12.17 13.79
N GLY A 71 -0.13 -12.54 12.86
CA GLY A 71 -0.78 -11.61 11.93
C GLY A 71 -2.28 -11.90 11.91
N TYR A 72 -3.10 -10.87 12.06
CA TYR A 72 -4.55 -11.00 12.05
C TYR A 72 -5.10 -10.44 10.76
N LYS A 73 -5.65 -11.31 9.92
CA LYS A 73 -6.36 -10.89 8.71
C LYS A 73 -7.73 -10.31 9.09
N HIS A 74 -7.99 -9.09 8.64
CA HIS A 74 -9.26 -8.39 8.83
C HIS A 74 -9.91 -8.09 7.49
N SER A 75 -11.23 -8.00 7.50
CA SER A 75 -12.03 -7.49 6.39
C SER A 75 -12.89 -6.34 6.88
N LEU A 76 -13.12 -5.33 6.04
CA LEU A 76 -14.03 -4.23 6.37
C LEU A 76 -15.45 -4.73 6.68
N ALA A 77 -15.84 -5.87 6.09
CA ALA A 77 -17.14 -6.49 6.33
C ALA A 77 -17.26 -7.19 7.70
N THR A 78 -16.14 -7.65 8.27
CA THR A 78 -16.12 -8.38 9.54
C THR A 78 -15.68 -7.52 10.72
N LEU A 79 -14.93 -6.43 10.45
CA LEU A 79 -14.60 -5.46 11.47
C LEU A 79 -15.86 -4.69 11.90
N PRO A 80 -16.16 -4.65 13.21
CA PRO A 80 -17.31 -3.92 13.70
C PRO A 80 -17.14 -2.42 13.45
N LEU A 81 -18.26 -1.74 13.21
CA LEU A 81 -18.30 -0.28 13.26
C LEU A 81 -17.80 0.22 14.62
N LEU A 82 -17.10 1.34 14.59
CA LEU A 82 -16.66 1.98 15.81
C LEU A 82 -17.86 2.47 16.63
N SER A 83 -17.76 2.30 17.94
CA SER A 83 -18.82 2.64 18.88
C SER A 83 -18.25 3.57 19.95
N ALA A 84 -19.02 4.61 20.29
CA ALA A 84 -18.64 5.59 21.29
C ALA A 84 -18.26 4.95 22.65
N ARG A 85 -18.81 3.78 22.97
CA ARG A 85 -18.51 3.02 24.19
C ARG A 85 -17.05 2.56 24.31
N HIS A 86 -16.35 2.38 23.18
CA HIS A 86 -14.94 1.97 23.15
C HIS A 86 -14.00 3.12 22.77
N CYS A 87 -14.57 4.31 22.52
CA CYS A 87 -13.80 5.48 22.16
C CYS A 87 -13.04 5.97 23.39
N PRO A 88 -11.71 6.21 23.31
CA PRO A 88 -10.96 6.80 24.40
C PRO A 88 -11.38 8.26 24.68
N ASN A 89 -12.04 8.90 23.70
CA ASN A 89 -12.52 10.27 23.74
C ASN A 89 -11.48 11.26 24.28
N PHE A 90 -10.35 11.36 23.59
CA PHE A 90 -9.28 12.28 23.99
C PHE A 90 -9.79 13.73 24.16
N PRO A 91 -9.22 14.52 25.07
CA PRO A 91 -9.77 15.86 25.39
C PRO A 91 -9.82 16.83 24.21
N GLN A 92 -8.95 16.62 23.22
CA GLN A 92 -8.86 17.44 22.02
C GLN A 92 -8.79 16.53 20.79
N PRO A 93 -9.38 16.94 19.66
CA PRO A 93 -9.21 16.24 18.40
C PRO A 93 -7.74 16.30 17.96
N ALA A 94 -7.25 15.22 17.37
CA ALA A 94 -5.87 15.10 16.96
C ALA A 94 -5.57 16.10 15.85
N LYS A 95 -4.44 16.80 15.95
CA LYS A 95 -3.95 17.64 14.86
C LYS A 95 -3.12 16.78 13.92
N VAL A 96 -3.55 16.70 12.65
CA VAL A 96 -2.86 15.98 11.61
C VAL A 96 -1.50 16.61 11.34
N ARG A 97 -0.43 15.82 11.41
CA ARG A 97 0.93 16.22 11.05
C ARG A 97 1.36 15.52 9.78
N VAL A 98 1.85 16.27 8.81
CA VAL A 98 2.49 15.71 7.60
C VAL A 98 3.98 15.98 7.68
N ILE A 99 4.79 14.94 7.61
CA ILE A 99 6.25 15.00 7.74
C ILE A 99 6.94 14.26 6.59
N ASN A 100 8.10 14.76 6.17
CA ASN A 100 8.93 14.10 5.15
C ASN A 100 9.92 13.15 5.83
N GLN A 101 9.40 12.01 6.28
CA GLN A 101 10.16 10.93 6.91
C GLN A 101 9.62 9.58 6.44
N ASP A 102 10.44 8.54 6.51
CA ASP A 102 9.97 7.18 6.31
C ASP A 102 9.06 6.73 7.47
N THR A 103 8.28 5.68 7.19
CA THR A 103 7.24 5.15 8.06
C THR A 103 7.74 4.76 9.45
N LEU A 104 8.91 4.10 9.55
CA LEU A 104 9.41 3.60 10.84
C LEU A 104 10.02 4.73 11.66
N ASN A 105 10.76 5.64 11.03
CA ASN A 105 11.32 6.81 11.74
C ASN A 105 10.21 7.71 12.28
N ALA A 106 9.12 7.89 11.53
CA ALA A 106 7.93 8.59 12.01
C ALA A 106 7.30 7.89 13.23
N GLY A 107 7.21 6.55 13.18
CA GLY A 107 6.71 5.74 14.28
C GLY A 107 7.57 5.87 15.54
N ILE A 108 8.89 5.74 15.40
CA ILE A 108 9.86 5.90 16.48
C ILE A 108 9.78 7.30 17.09
N SER A 109 9.73 8.33 16.25
CA SER A 109 9.62 9.73 16.71
C SER A 109 8.35 9.96 17.53
N LEU A 110 7.22 9.38 17.11
CA LEU A 110 5.98 9.41 17.89
C LEU A 110 6.13 8.73 19.24
N MET A 111 6.78 7.56 19.29
CA MET A 111 7.04 6.84 20.54
C MET A 111 7.90 7.68 21.51
N SER A 112 9.00 8.26 21.03
CA SER A 112 9.92 9.05 21.85
C SER A 112 9.28 10.32 22.42
N GLN A 113 8.35 10.95 21.69
CA GLN A 113 7.59 12.11 22.18
C GLN A 113 6.69 11.77 23.40
N ARG A 114 6.50 10.48 23.70
CA ARG A 114 5.58 9.98 24.74
C ARG A 114 6.29 9.28 25.88
N ALA A 115 7.54 8.86 25.69
CA ALA A 115 8.34 8.34 26.79
C ALA A 115 8.43 9.44 27.86
N PRO A 116 7.96 9.22 29.10
CA PRO A 116 8.20 10.18 30.15
C PRO A 116 9.72 10.34 30.28
N ALA A 117 10.22 11.57 30.20
CA ALA A 117 11.65 11.90 30.19
C ALA A 117 12.44 11.28 31.38
N ALA A 118 11.75 10.81 32.43
CA ALA A 118 12.32 10.15 33.60
C ALA A 118 12.42 8.61 33.50
N ALA A 119 11.63 7.91 32.66
CA ALA A 119 11.58 6.44 32.68
C ALA A 119 12.68 5.76 31.84
N ALA A 120 13.26 6.46 30.86
CA ALA A 120 14.32 5.91 30.03
C ALA A 120 15.68 5.80 30.76
N ALA A 121 15.84 6.48 31.91
CA ALA A 121 17.09 6.53 32.67
C ALA A 121 17.09 5.68 33.95
N SER A 122 15.96 5.06 34.33
CA SER A 122 15.84 4.38 35.63
C SER A 122 14.92 3.15 35.64
N ALA A 123 14.73 2.47 34.51
CA ALA A 123 14.01 1.19 34.52
C ALA A 123 14.91 0.10 35.15
N PRO A 124 14.57 -0.48 36.31
CA PRO A 124 15.29 -1.65 36.82
C PRO A 124 15.09 -2.81 35.85
N ALA A 125 16.13 -3.62 35.66
CA ALA A 125 16.03 -4.87 34.90
C ALA A 125 14.87 -5.72 35.46
N PRO A 126 14.01 -6.31 34.60
CA PRO A 126 12.85 -7.06 35.06
C PRO A 126 13.30 -8.25 35.91
N THR A 127 13.07 -8.16 37.21
CA THR A 127 13.22 -9.26 38.17
C THR A 127 11.95 -10.12 38.19
N SER A 128 12.16 -11.45 38.14
CA SER A 128 11.21 -12.56 38.37
C SER A 128 10.52 -13.19 37.15
N GLY A 129 11.01 -14.38 36.77
CA GLY A 129 10.30 -15.68 36.75
C GLY A 129 9.05 -15.91 35.87
N ALA A 130 8.29 -14.90 35.50
CA ALA A 130 7.15 -15.01 34.59
C ALA A 130 7.54 -14.42 33.23
N LEU A 131 7.21 -15.10 32.13
CA LEU A 131 7.38 -14.54 30.79
C LEU A 131 6.61 -13.20 30.73
N PRO A 132 7.26 -12.05 30.56
CA PRO A 132 6.55 -10.79 30.44
C PRO A 132 5.67 -10.85 29.20
N ALA A 133 4.39 -10.51 29.34
CA ALA A 133 3.51 -10.30 28.19
C ALA A 133 4.18 -9.31 27.24
N ALA A 134 4.10 -9.58 25.93
CA ALA A 134 4.66 -8.69 24.91
C ALA A 134 4.20 -7.25 25.18
N PRO A 135 5.10 -6.26 25.24
CA PRO A 135 4.67 -4.87 25.36
C PRO A 135 3.77 -4.55 24.18
N ASP A 136 2.55 -4.06 24.45
CA ASP A 136 1.57 -3.72 23.43
C ASP A 136 1.94 -2.36 22.81
N PRO A 137 2.43 -2.32 21.55
CA PRO A 137 2.98 -1.09 21.01
C PRO A 137 1.88 -0.05 20.81
N GLU A 138 2.09 1.19 21.27
CA GLU A 138 1.02 2.19 21.23
C GLU A 138 0.82 2.81 19.82
N VAL A 139 1.89 2.77 19.02
CA VAL A 139 1.94 3.33 17.67
C VAL A 139 1.69 2.24 16.64
N ALA A 140 0.73 2.48 15.74
CA ALA A 140 0.49 1.64 14.58
C ALA A 140 0.92 2.34 13.30
N VAL A 141 1.70 1.65 12.47
CA VAL A 141 2.16 2.18 11.18
C VAL A 141 1.46 1.48 10.01
N MET A 142 1.06 2.24 9.00
CA MET A 142 0.41 1.71 7.81
C MET A 142 1.45 1.24 6.80
N ILE A 143 1.33 -0.02 6.36
CA ILE A 143 2.18 -0.63 5.35
C ILE A 143 1.41 -0.71 4.03
N PHE A 144 2.04 -0.24 2.96
CA PHE A 144 1.46 -0.22 1.62
C PHE A 144 1.70 -1.57 0.96
N GLY A 145 0.93 -2.56 1.39
CA GLY A 145 1.17 -3.96 1.08
C GLY A 145 0.97 -4.29 -0.39
N ASN A 146 1.71 -5.29 -0.84
CA ASN A 146 1.47 -5.99 -2.10
C ASN A 146 0.32 -7.00 -1.92
N ARG A 147 -0.65 -6.95 -2.83
CA ARG A 147 -1.85 -7.81 -2.76
C ARG A 147 -1.55 -9.31 -2.78
N HIS A 148 -0.49 -9.72 -3.47
CA HIS A 148 -0.21 -11.11 -3.82
C HIS A 148 0.98 -11.68 -3.08
N CYS A 149 1.99 -10.85 -2.81
CA CYS A 149 3.28 -11.27 -2.27
C CYS A 149 3.50 -10.64 -0.89
N PRO A 150 3.49 -11.42 0.20
CA PRO A 150 3.78 -10.89 1.53
C PRO A 150 5.14 -10.19 1.59
N GLY A 151 5.18 -8.93 2.03
CA GLY A 151 6.41 -8.14 2.07
C GLY A 151 6.92 -7.72 0.68
N GLY A 152 6.10 -7.87 -0.36
CA GLY A 152 6.46 -7.51 -1.73
C GLY A 152 7.67 -8.27 -2.26
N GLY A 153 8.57 -7.55 -2.92
CA GLY A 153 9.77 -8.10 -3.56
C GLY A 153 11.04 -8.06 -2.69
N TRP A 154 10.94 -7.87 -1.38
CA TRP A 154 12.10 -7.58 -0.52
C TRP A 154 13.17 -8.69 -0.54
N ARG A 155 12.75 -9.97 -0.59
CA ARG A 155 13.66 -11.12 -0.75
C ARG A 155 14.44 -11.10 -2.07
N ASN A 156 13.97 -10.35 -3.05
CA ASN A 156 14.55 -10.23 -4.39
C ASN A 156 15.26 -8.89 -4.62
N GLY A 157 15.46 -8.08 -3.59
CA GLY A 157 16.11 -6.77 -3.70
C GLY A 157 15.22 -5.67 -4.28
N ALA A 158 13.88 -5.81 -4.21
CA ALA A 158 12.98 -4.73 -4.59
C ALA A 158 12.93 -3.65 -3.49
N LEU A 159 12.59 -2.42 -3.87
CA LEU A 159 12.54 -1.30 -2.93
C LEU A 159 11.30 -0.44 -3.19
N ALA A 160 10.31 -0.58 -2.32
CA ALA A 160 9.25 0.39 -2.07
C ALA A 160 9.03 0.48 -0.55
N GLN A 161 7.91 1.08 -0.12
CA GLN A 161 7.65 1.31 1.31
C GLN A 161 7.52 0.00 2.10
N GLU A 162 6.79 -0.99 1.59
CA GLU A 162 6.66 -2.30 2.26
C GLU A 162 8.00 -3.01 2.40
N GLU A 163 8.77 -3.10 1.29
CA GLU A 163 10.09 -3.74 1.33
C GLU A 163 11.04 -3.03 2.28
N ALA A 164 11.01 -1.69 2.32
CA ALA A 164 11.82 -0.91 3.25
C ALA A 164 11.52 -1.23 4.72
N VAL A 165 10.25 -1.43 5.05
CA VAL A 165 9.87 -1.87 6.41
C VAL A 165 10.33 -3.31 6.65
N CYS A 166 10.18 -4.21 5.68
CA CYS A 166 10.65 -5.60 5.82
C CYS A 166 12.18 -5.70 6.00
N TYR A 167 12.97 -4.89 5.29
CA TYR A 167 14.42 -4.90 5.50
C TYR A 167 14.82 -4.41 6.87
N ARG A 168 14.01 -3.56 7.52
CA ARG A 168 14.36 -2.91 8.78
C ARG A 168 13.79 -3.56 10.03
N SER A 169 12.89 -4.54 9.88
CA SER A 169 12.08 -5.02 11.00
C SER A 169 11.70 -6.50 10.90
N SER A 170 11.05 -7.00 11.94
CA SER A 170 10.46 -8.33 11.98
C SER A 170 9.14 -8.47 11.22
N LEU A 171 8.65 -7.45 10.51
CA LEU A 171 7.32 -7.44 9.88
C LEU A 171 7.06 -8.70 9.05
N ALA A 172 8.04 -9.12 8.25
CA ALA A 172 7.90 -10.28 7.35
C ALA A 172 7.62 -11.61 8.08
N LEU A 173 7.88 -11.70 9.39
CA LEU A 173 7.57 -12.89 10.19
C LEU A 173 6.08 -13.03 10.50
N SER A 174 5.33 -11.92 10.46
CA SER A 174 3.88 -11.89 10.74
C SER A 174 2.99 -12.02 9.49
N LEU A 175 3.58 -11.91 8.29
CA LEU A 175 2.85 -11.96 7.03
C LEU A 175 2.87 -13.38 6.46
N GLU A 176 1.82 -14.14 6.76
CA GLU A 176 1.72 -15.53 6.33
C GLU A 176 1.19 -15.66 4.90
N ASN A 177 1.79 -16.54 4.09
CA ASN A 177 1.33 -16.80 2.71
C ASN A 177 -0.15 -17.21 2.65
N ALA A 178 -0.66 -17.92 3.66
CA ALA A 178 -2.05 -18.38 3.73
C ALA A 178 -3.08 -17.24 3.81
N GLN A 179 -2.65 -16.04 4.22
CA GLN A 179 -3.51 -14.86 4.27
C GLN A 179 -3.71 -14.22 2.89
N TYR A 180 -2.90 -14.62 1.89
CA TYR A 180 -2.81 -14.01 0.57
C TYR A 180 -3.42 -14.91 -0.52
N PRO A 181 -3.91 -14.32 -1.64
CA PRO A 181 -3.95 -12.89 -1.92
C PRO A 181 -4.95 -12.15 -1.02
N LEU A 182 -4.63 -10.91 -0.67
CA LEU A 182 -5.55 -10.06 0.06
C LEU A 182 -6.76 -9.71 -0.83
N GLY A 183 -7.94 -9.88 -0.28
CA GLY A 183 -9.20 -9.49 -0.86
C GLY A 183 -9.32 -7.97 -1.01
N ARG A 184 -10.44 -7.56 -1.57
CA ARG A 184 -10.70 -6.17 -1.94
C ARG A 184 -10.57 -5.25 -0.70
N ASN A 185 -11.39 -5.50 0.31
CA ASN A 185 -11.42 -4.74 1.56
C ASN A 185 -10.77 -5.54 2.71
N GLU A 186 -9.65 -6.19 2.45
CA GLU A 186 -8.91 -6.97 3.44
C GLU A 186 -7.53 -6.38 3.73
N GLY A 187 -7.03 -6.63 4.94
CA GLY A 187 -5.72 -6.21 5.41
C GLY A 187 -5.22 -7.11 6.53
N VAL A 188 -3.95 -6.95 6.91
CA VAL A 188 -3.34 -7.73 8.00
C VAL A 188 -2.87 -6.78 9.09
N PHE A 189 -3.24 -7.07 10.32
CA PHE A 189 -2.73 -6.39 11.50
C PHE A 189 -1.64 -7.23 12.16
N SER A 190 -0.44 -6.66 12.28
CA SER A 190 0.70 -7.27 12.97
C SER A 190 0.90 -6.55 14.30
N PRO A 191 0.64 -7.19 15.45
CA PRO A 191 0.65 -6.51 16.74
C PRO A 191 2.07 -6.11 17.17
N TYR A 192 3.08 -6.90 16.81
CA TYR A 192 4.44 -6.77 17.30
C TYR A 192 5.46 -6.79 16.16
N VAL A 193 6.00 -5.62 15.81
CA VAL A 193 7.03 -5.44 14.79
C VAL A 193 8.26 -4.80 15.42
N LEU A 194 9.28 -5.62 15.67
CA LEU A 194 10.57 -5.21 16.21
C LEU A 194 11.41 -4.56 15.10
N VAL A 195 11.84 -3.32 15.31
CA VAL A 195 12.70 -2.60 14.37
C VAL A 195 14.16 -2.83 14.77
N VAL A 196 14.95 -3.38 13.85
CA VAL A 196 16.35 -3.78 14.09
C VAL A 196 17.35 -2.98 13.28
N ARG A 197 16.89 -2.16 12.31
CA ARG A 197 17.77 -1.29 11.52
C ARG A 197 17.33 0.15 11.47
N GLN A 198 18.32 1.01 11.36
CA GLN A 198 18.17 2.41 11.01
C GLN A 198 17.68 2.55 9.55
N ASP A 199 17.31 3.76 9.14
CA ASP A 199 16.79 4.00 7.80
C ASP A 199 17.85 3.83 6.69
N MET A 200 17.36 3.68 5.46
CA MET A 200 18.22 3.43 4.31
C MET A 200 18.98 4.65 3.82
N ASP A 201 18.36 5.83 3.87
CA ASP A 201 18.88 6.99 3.14
C ASP A 201 19.84 7.85 3.97
N ARG A 202 19.69 7.90 5.29
CA ARG A 202 20.52 8.75 6.18
C ARG A 202 21.53 7.98 7.00
N SER A 203 21.29 6.68 7.22
CA SER A 203 22.05 5.86 8.17
C SER A 203 22.68 4.61 7.58
N ASP A 204 22.75 4.52 6.24
CA ASP A 204 23.41 3.39 5.56
C ASP A 204 22.83 2.03 5.97
N HIS A 205 21.55 2.03 6.40
CA HIS A 205 20.79 0.84 6.74
C HIS A 205 21.43 -0.08 7.82
N ARG A 206 22.22 0.52 8.72
CA ARG A 206 22.92 -0.22 9.78
C ARG A 206 21.96 -0.80 10.80
N LEU A 207 22.40 -1.88 11.45
CA LEU A 207 21.73 -2.41 12.64
C LEU A 207 21.68 -1.32 13.72
N ILE A 208 20.56 -1.23 14.44
CA ILE A 208 20.44 -0.34 15.59
C ILE A 208 21.35 -0.90 16.69
N PRO A 209 22.31 -0.13 17.22
CA PRO A 209 23.21 -0.61 18.25
C PRO A 209 22.49 -0.70 19.60
N GLY A 210 23.04 -1.54 20.49
CA GLY A 210 22.53 -1.72 21.85
C GLY A 210 21.76 -3.02 22.02
N PRO A 211 21.31 -3.31 23.26
CA PRO A 211 20.66 -4.56 23.57
C PRO A 211 19.18 -4.57 23.11
N PRO A 212 18.61 -5.74 22.78
CA PRO A 212 17.29 -5.86 22.15
C PRO A 212 16.12 -5.24 22.93
N GLU A 213 16.20 -5.16 24.26
CA GLU A 213 15.17 -4.59 25.11
C GLU A 213 14.92 -3.08 24.88
N TYR A 214 15.88 -2.37 24.28
CA TYR A 214 15.72 -0.96 23.92
C TYR A 214 15.38 -0.74 22.44
N LEU A 215 15.25 -1.81 21.65
CA LEU A 215 14.87 -1.68 20.25
C LEU A 215 13.41 -1.22 20.11
N PRO A 216 13.11 -0.35 19.14
CA PRO A 216 11.75 0.12 18.97
C PRO A 216 10.83 -0.99 18.47
N VAL A 217 9.62 -1.02 19.03
CA VAL A 217 8.54 -1.92 18.61
C VAL A 217 7.33 -1.09 18.21
N VAL A 218 6.76 -1.38 17.05
CA VAL A 218 5.49 -0.79 16.56
C VAL A 218 4.49 -1.89 16.24
N SER A 219 3.21 -1.55 16.12
CA SER A 219 2.24 -2.38 15.41
C SER A 219 2.17 -1.97 13.95
N ALA A 220 1.74 -2.86 13.05
CA ALA A 220 1.63 -2.58 11.63
C ALA A 220 0.25 -2.94 11.06
N MET A 221 -0.21 -2.12 10.11
CA MET A 221 -1.46 -2.29 9.38
C MET A 221 -1.15 -2.41 7.88
N THR A 222 -1.09 -3.63 7.37
CA THR A 222 -0.83 -3.89 5.96
C THR A 222 -2.12 -3.82 5.15
N VAL A 223 -2.19 -2.83 4.25
CA VAL A 223 -3.34 -2.59 3.37
C VAL A 223 -2.83 -2.31 1.94
N CYS A 224 -3.51 -2.82 0.93
CA CYS A 224 -3.08 -2.72 -0.47
C CYS A 224 -3.86 -1.64 -1.22
N ALA A 225 -3.19 -0.69 -1.86
CA ALA A 225 -3.84 0.31 -2.72
C ALA A 225 -4.32 -0.30 -4.05
N ILE A 226 -5.10 0.47 -4.82
CA ILE A 226 -5.46 0.10 -6.20
C ILE A 226 -4.20 0.22 -7.06
N PHE A 227 -3.92 -0.78 -7.89
CA PHE A 227 -2.77 -0.76 -8.79
C PHE A 227 -3.12 -0.01 -10.08
N LYS A 228 -2.49 1.13 -10.31
CA LYS A 228 -2.58 1.95 -11.53
C LYS A 228 -4.03 2.18 -11.99
N PRO A 229 -4.87 2.81 -11.14
CA PRO A 229 -6.24 3.15 -11.51
C PRO A 229 -6.25 4.09 -12.72
N GLU A 230 -7.41 4.18 -13.39
CA GLU A 230 -7.63 5.20 -14.41
C GLU A 230 -7.72 6.59 -13.74
N ILE A 231 -7.04 7.58 -14.32
CA ILE A 231 -6.93 8.94 -13.78
C ILE A 231 -7.47 9.93 -14.81
N SER A 232 -8.24 10.91 -14.34
CA SER A 232 -8.65 12.06 -15.14
C SER A 232 -7.97 13.33 -14.63
N THR A 233 -7.75 14.28 -15.54
CA THR A 233 -7.24 15.60 -15.22
C THR A 233 -8.38 16.60 -15.26
N VAL A 234 -8.51 17.42 -14.22
CA VAL A 234 -9.54 18.47 -14.16
C VAL A 234 -8.90 19.83 -13.86
N PRO A 235 -9.39 20.92 -14.50
CA PRO A 235 -8.91 22.26 -14.20
C PRO A 235 -9.30 22.67 -12.78
N VAL A 236 -8.38 23.30 -12.06
CA VAL A 236 -8.60 23.88 -10.73
C VAL A 236 -9.10 25.30 -10.94
N ALA A 237 -10.39 25.53 -10.71
CA ALA A 237 -10.96 26.87 -10.72
C ALA A 237 -10.19 27.77 -9.74
N HIS A 238 -9.83 28.98 -10.19
CA HIS A 238 -9.21 29.99 -9.33
C HIS A 238 -10.25 30.49 -8.30
N GLY A 239 -10.09 30.06 -7.04
CA GLY A 239 -10.66 30.74 -5.88
C GLY A 239 -12.18 30.81 -5.79
N SER A 240 -12.78 29.78 -5.19
CA SER A 240 -13.78 30.00 -4.14
C SER A 240 -13.71 28.85 -3.16
N SER A 241 -13.48 29.14 -1.89
CA SER A 241 -13.74 28.21 -0.80
C SER A 241 -15.24 27.88 -0.78
N SER A 242 -15.65 26.91 -1.58
CA SER A 242 -17.00 26.37 -1.56
C SER A 242 -16.98 25.06 -0.80
N SER A 243 -17.50 25.08 0.42
CA SER A 243 -18.05 23.91 1.08
C SER A 243 -19.01 23.21 0.11
N CYS A 244 -18.58 22.10 -0.48
CA CYS A 244 -19.46 21.29 -1.32
C CYS A 244 -20.41 20.53 -0.38
N GLY A 245 -21.55 21.16 -0.12
CA GLY A 245 -22.72 20.50 0.45
C GLY A 245 -23.19 19.39 -0.48
N SER A 246 -23.48 18.26 0.13
CA SER A 246 -24.10 17.08 -0.44
C SER A 246 -25.29 17.41 -1.34
N ARG A 247 -25.12 17.23 -2.65
CA ARG A 247 -26.25 17.17 -3.58
C ARG A 247 -26.78 15.74 -3.60
N ALA A 248 -27.54 15.38 -2.56
CA ALA A 248 -28.37 14.20 -2.57
C ALA A 248 -29.55 14.45 -3.52
N GLN A 249 -29.59 13.74 -4.64
CA GLN A 249 -30.78 13.67 -5.48
C GLN A 249 -31.86 12.92 -4.71
N ALA A 250 -32.94 13.63 -4.39
CA ALA A 250 -34.14 13.07 -3.81
C ALA A 250 -34.96 12.38 -4.91
N GLU A 251 -34.98 11.05 -4.90
CA GLU A 251 -36.03 10.27 -5.56
C GLU A 251 -37.20 10.13 -4.59
N GLN A 252 -38.23 10.95 -4.80
CA GLN A 252 -39.54 10.79 -4.20
C GLN A 252 -40.23 9.56 -4.78
N SER A 253 -40.41 8.52 -3.96
CA SER A 253 -41.43 7.50 -4.20
C SER A 253 -42.40 7.46 -3.02
N SER A 254 -43.64 7.77 -3.37
CA SER A 254 -44.85 7.80 -2.55
C SER A 254 -45.00 6.54 -1.69
N ARG A 255 -45.10 6.70 -0.36
CA ARG A 255 -45.64 5.69 0.56
C ARG A 255 -47.04 6.12 1.00
N ARG A 256 -48.06 5.33 0.64
CA ARG A 256 -49.36 5.33 1.33
C ARG A 256 -49.32 4.31 2.47
N PRO A 257 -49.99 4.55 3.61
CA PRO A 257 -50.02 3.60 4.72
C PRO A 257 -51.13 2.58 4.50
N ALA A 258 -50.83 1.31 4.77
CA ALA A 258 -51.83 0.24 4.88
C ALA A 258 -51.72 -0.40 6.25
N GLN A 259 -52.90 -0.64 6.82
CA GLN A 259 -53.21 -0.95 8.20
C GLN A 259 -52.73 -2.33 8.66
N GLN A 260 -52.60 -2.38 9.97
CA GLN A 260 -52.26 -3.50 10.82
C GLN A 260 -53.46 -4.41 11.03
N GLN A 261 -53.30 -5.72 10.80
CA GLN A 261 -54.15 -6.77 11.38
C GLN A 261 -53.30 -7.99 11.76
N ASP A 262 -53.47 -8.41 13.01
CA ASP A 262 -52.89 -9.59 13.64
C ASP A 262 -53.52 -10.88 13.14
N ILE A 263 -52.73 -11.92 12.84
CA ILE A 263 -53.13 -13.33 12.99
C ILE A 263 -51.91 -14.17 13.40
N GLN A 264 -52.03 -14.86 14.54
CA GLN A 264 -51.13 -15.89 15.05
C GLN A 264 -51.37 -17.25 14.35
N SER A 265 -50.31 -18.02 14.06
CA SER A 265 -50.19 -19.47 14.35
C SER A 265 -48.89 -20.08 13.78
N SER A 266 -48.33 -21.04 14.53
CA SER A 266 -47.00 -21.67 14.41
C SER A 266 -46.98 -22.90 13.44
N PRO A 267 -45.97 -23.81 13.45
CA PRO A 267 -44.93 -23.86 12.41
C PRO A 267 -44.84 -25.22 11.67
N ALA A 268 -44.31 -25.24 10.44
CA ALA A 268 -43.82 -26.47 9.82
C ALA A 268 -42.83 -26.24 8.66
N GLY A 269 -41.80 -27.07 8.60
CA GLY A 269 -41.35 -27.65 7.32
C GLY A 269 -40.11 -27.07 6.65
N ARG A 270 -39.01 -27.81 6.77
CA ARG A 270 -37.79 -27.76 5.94
C ARG A 270 -38.09 -27.72 4.43
N GLN A 271 -37.29 -26.96 3.67
CA GLN A 271 -36.48 -27.47 2.55
C GLN A 271 -35.63 -26.37 1.87
N SER A 272 -34.40 -26.74 1.55
CA SER A 272 -33.38 -25.95 0.85
C SER A 272 -33.62 -25.94 -0.67
N PRO A 273 -33.29 -24.87 -1.41
CA PRO A 273 -33.19 -24.93 -2.87
C PRO A 273 -31.73 -24.98 -3.36
N THR A 274 -31.53 -25.86 -4.34
CA THR A 274 -30.35 -26.06 -5.20
C THR A 274 -30.14 -24.90 -6.20
N PRO A 275 -28.91 -24.71 -6.72
CA PRO A 275 -28.61 -23.63 -7.67
C PRO A 275 -28.85 -24.03 -9.15
N PRO A 276 -29.15 -23.06 -10.05
CA PRO A 276 -29.32 -23.30 -11.48
C PRO A 276 -27.99 -23.32 -12.27
N PRO A 277 -27.96 -23.90 -13.49
CA PRO A 277 -26.73 -24.28 -14.19
C PRO A 277 -26.08 -23.14 -15.00
N GLN A 278 -24.76 -23.28 -15.17
CA GLN A 278 -23.87 -22.43 -15.95
C GLN A 278 -24.17 -22.54 -17.46
N ARG A 279 -24.30 -21.40 -18.14
CA ARG A 279 -24.28 -21.32 -19.62
C ARG A 279 -22.88 -20.91 -20.09
N GLY A 280 -22.34 -21.74 -20.99
CA GLY A 280 -21.06 -21.55 -21.66
C GLY A 280 -21.03 -20.33 -22.57
N TRP A 281 -19.89 -19.65 -22.54
CA TRP A 281 -19.53 -18.57 -23.45
C TRP A 281 -18.95 -19.16 -24.74
N VAL A 282 -19.58 -18.83 -25.86
CA VAL A 282 -19.12 -19.14 -27.22
C VAL A 282 -18.29 -17.97 -27.71
N GLY A 283 -17.06 -18.25 -28.14
CA GLY A 283 -16.15 -17.27 -28.72
C GLY A 283 -16.59 -16.82 -30.11
N GLY A 284 -16.42 -15.54 -30.39
CA GLY A 284 -16.70 -14.95 -31.70
C GLY A 284 -15.82 -13.75 -32.00
N GLY A 285 -14.96 -13.91 -33.00
CA GLY A 285 -14.80 -12.90 -34.06
C GLY A 285 -13.84 -11.74 -33.85
N SER A 286 -12.60 -11.94 -34.28
CA SER A 286 -11.72 -10.88 -34.78
C SER A 286 -12.37 -10.09 -35.93
N ARG A 287 -12.18 -8.76 -35.95
CA ARG A 287 -11.92 -7.93 -37.15
C ARG A 287 -11.76 -6.46 -36.74
N GLY A 288 -10.86 -5.76 -37.44
CA GLY A 288 -10.86 -4.28 -37.48
C GLY A 288 -9.53 -3.64 -37.09
N GLY A 289 -8.51 -3.78 -37.94
CA GLY A 289 -7.35 -2.90 -37.92
C GLY A 289 -7.66 -1.63 -38.72
N HIS A 290 -7.36 -0.46 -38.15
CA HIS A 290 -7.18 0.77 -38.91
C HIS A 290 -5.95 1.52 -38.37
N SER A 291 -4.92 1.47 -39.21
CA SER A 291 -3.71 2.28 -39.15
C SER A 291 -4.03 3.67 -39.68
N TRP A 292 -3.69 4.72 -38.94
CA TRP A 292 -3.59 6.09 -39.44
C TRP A 292 -2.29 6.70 -38.92
N GLY A 293 -1.46 7.15 -39.85
CA GLY A 293 -0.23 7.89 -39.60
C GLY A 293 0.90 7.43 -40.50
N ASN A 294 1.26 8.23 -41.51
CA ASN A 294 2.41 9.11 -41.32
C ASN A 294 2.51 10.16 -42.43
N SER A 295 2.84 11.34 -41.96
CA SER A 295 3.32 12.56 -42.62
C SER A 295 4.73 12.43 -43.21
N GLY A 296 4.99 13.25 -44.22
CA GLY A 296 6.29 13.58 -44.83
C GLY A 296 5.97 14.22 -46.18
N SER A 297 6.53 15.33 -46.65
CA SER A 297 7.79 16.04 -46.39
C SER A 297 7.65 17.37 -47.14
N GLY A 298 8.12 18.51 -46.63
CA GLY A 298 9.46 19.02 -46.95
C GLY A 298 9.41 20.08 -48.05
N GLY A 299 9.78 21.32 -47.72
CA GLY A 299 9.88 22.42 -48.69
C GLY A 299 10.54 23.64 -48.06
N CYS A 300 11.84 23.82 -48.35
CA CYS A 300 12.69 24.92 -47.92
C CYS A 300 12.52 26.17 -48.80
N GLY A 301 12.75 27.34 -48.21
CA GLY A 301 12.98 28.65 -48.84
C GLY A 301 12.70 29.73 -47.79
N GLY A 302 13.52 30.72 -47.47
CA GLY A 302 14.70 31.27 -48.11
C GLY A 302 14.56 32.80 -48.04
N GLY A 303 15.41 33.46 -47.22
CA GLY A 303 15.75 34.88 -47.34
C GLY A 303 14.89 35.90 -46.57
N GLY A 304 15.57 36.89 -45.97
CA GLY A 304 14.98 38.20 -45.66
C GLY A 304 15.22 38.71 -44.24
N GLU A 305 16.38 39.33 -44.01
CA GLU A 305 16.58 40.28 -42.90
C GLU A 305 15.63 41.47 -43.05
N ALA A 306 14.90 41.79 -41.99
CA ALA A 306 14.32 43.11 -41.77
C ALA A 306 14.14 43.32 -40.26
N SER A 307 14.99 44.19 -39.71
CA SER A 307 14.88 44.74 -38.38
C SER A 307 13.78 45.79 -38.35
N ASP A 308 12.64 45.47 -37.73
CA ASP A 308 11.62 46.45 -37.38
C ASP A 308 11.29 46.39 -35.90
N GLY A 309 11.52 47.52 -35.24
CA GLY A 309 11.19 47.75 -33.83
C GLY A 309 9.68 47.66 -33.62
N ARG A 310 9.24 46.64 -32.89
CA ARG A 310 7.86 46.49 -32.46
C ARG A 310 7.79 46.65 -30.95
N ALA A 311 7.00 47.64 -30.54
CA ALA A 311 6.67 47.96 -29.16
C ALA A 311 6.33 46.71 -28.34
N GLU A 312 6.95 46.60 -27.17
CA GLU A 312 6.64 45.61 -26.14
C GLU A 312 5.18 45.78 -25.68
N SER A 313 4.28 45.07 -26.36
CA SER A 313 3.00 44.68 -25.79
C SER A 313 3.31 43.79 -24.58
N ARG A 314 3.17 44.35 -23.37
CA ARG A 314 3.08 43.58 -22.12
C ARG A 314 1.96 42.56 -22.26
N THR A 315 2.32 41.36 -22.70
CA THR A 315 1.51 40.17 -22.52
C THR A 315 1.43 39.95 -21.02
N THR A 316 0.25 40.24 -20.46
CA THR A 316 -0.12 39.70 -19.15
C THR A 316 0.08 38.20 -19.22
N GLY A 317 1.15 37.71 -18.59
CA GLY A 317 1.46 36.29 -18.49
C GLY A 317 0.29 35.59 -17.82
N GLY A 318 -0.63 35.06 -18.63
CA GLY A 318 -1.72 34.23 -18.16
C GLY A 318 -1.10 33.00 -17.51
N VAL A 319 -1.17 32.93 -16.18
CA VAL A 319 -0.80 31.73 -15.44
C VAL A 319 -1.71 30.62 -15.96
N ALA A 320 -1.14 29.60 -16.59
CA ALA A 320 -1.91 28.45 -17.07
C ALA A 320 -2.75 27.91 -15.90
N PRO A 321 -4.05 27.59 -16.13
CA PRO A 321 -4.91 27.11 -15.06
C PRO A 321 -4.29 25.86 -14.44
N ARG A 322 -4.13 25.86 -13.11
CA ARG A 322 -3.57 24.70 -12.40
C ARG A 322 -4.48 23.50 -12.67
N GLU A 323 -3.91 22.40 -13.12
CA GLU A 323 -4.65 21.14 -13.29
C GLU A 323 -4.45 20.24 -12.08
N LYS A 324 -5.44 19.40 -11.77
CA LYS A 324 -5.34 18.36 -10.74
C LYS A 324 -5.73 17.00 -11.31
N SER A 325 -5.00 15.97 -10.92
CA SER A 325 -5.33 14.57 -11.21
C SER A 325 -6.30 14.01 -10.16
N ILE A 326 -7.30 13.27 -10.62
CA ILE A 326 -8.33 12.62 -9.79
C ILE A 326 -8.57 11.19 -10.28
N PHE A 327 -9.21 10.34 -9.47
CA PHE A 327 -9.68 9.05 -9.97
C PHE A 327 -10.71 9.28 -11.08
N ALA A 328 -10.52 8.65 -12.24
CA ALA A 328 -11.48 8.77 -13.35
C ALA A 328 -12.82 8.13 -13.00
N LEU A 329 -12.77 7.04 -12.23
CA LEU A 329 -13.93 6.24 -11.88
C LEU A 329 -14.28 6.43 -10.40
N GLY A 330 -15.49 6.90 -10.11
CA GLY A 330 -15.96 7.08 -8.73
C GLY A 330 -15.89 5.80 -7.88
N ARG A 331 -16.02 4.61 -8.49
CA ARG A 331 -15.85 3.32 -7.79
C ARG A 331 -14.44 3.11 -7.24
N ASP A 332 -13.41 3.58 -7.94
CA ASP A 332 -12.01 3.41 -7.51
C ASP A 332 -11.69 4.38 -6.37
N ARG A 333 -12.26 5.60 -6.43
CA ARG A 333 -12.21 6.54 -5.32
C ARG A 333 -12.89 5.97 -4.06
N HIS A 334 -14.13 5.48 -4.18
CA HIS A 334 -14.84 4.87 -3.06
C HIS A 334 -14.09 3.65 -2.50
N TYR A 335 -13.53 2.81 -3.37
CA TYR A 335 -12.77 1.65 -2.94
C TYR A 335 -11.46 2.04 -2.22
N THR A 336 -10.84 3.14 -2.64
CA THR A 336 -9.70 3.73 -1.92
C THR A 336 -10.11 4.20 -0.53
N MET A 337 -11.27 4.85 -0.39
CA MET A 337 -11.80 5.26 0.92
C MET A 337 -12.15 4.06 1.81
N ASP A 338 -12.72 2.97 1.28
CA ASP A 338 -12.98 1.74 2.04
C ASP A 338 -11.71 1.15 2.67
N LYS A 339 -10.59 1.23 1.96
CA LYS A 339 -9.29 0.78 2.49
C LYS A 339 -8.75 1.69 3.60
N MET A 340 -9.02 2.98 3.50
CA MET A 340 -8.69 3.94 4.56
C MET A 340 -9.53 3.67 5.81
N ARG A 341 -10.85 3.45 5.65
CA ARG A 341 -11.75 3.02 6.73
C ARG A 341 -11.27 1.72 7.37
N LEU A 342 -10.87 0.74 6.56
CA LEU A 342 -10.31 -0.52 7.03
C LEU A 342 -9.07 -0.30 7.91
N ALA A 343 -8.12 0.53 7.47
CA ALA A 343 -6.93 0.84 8.25
C ALA A 343 -7.29 1.50 9.60
N LEU A 344 -8.16 2.51 9.58
CA LEU A 344 -8.58 3.20 10.80
C LEU A 344 -9.36 2.29 11.75
N ARG A 345 -10.28 1.45 11.25
CA ARG A 345 -10.99 0.46 12.06
C ARG A 345 -10.05 -0.57 12.65
N MET A 346 -9.06 -1.07 11.90
CA MET A 346 -8.05 -1.98 12.44
C MET A 346 -7.28 -1.32 13.59
N ALA A 347 -6.77 -0.09 13.42
CA ALA A 347 -6.07 0.62 14.49
C ALA A 347 -6.95 0.76 15.75
N ALA A 348 -8.18 1.26 15.58
CA ALA A 348 -9.09 1.49 16.70
C ALA A 348 -9.50 0.17 17.40
N PHE A 349 -9.81 -0.88 16.64
CA PHE A 349 -10.14 -2.20 17.15
C PHE A 349 -9.00 -2.79 17.99
N HIS A 350 -7.76 -2.67 17.52
CA HIS A 350 -6.55 -3.08 18.24
C HIS A 350 -6.04 -2.03 19.24
N ARG A 351 -6.89 -1.06 19.60
CA ARG A 351 -6.61 -0.06 20.64
C ARG A 351 -5.37 0.82 20.35
N LYS A 352 -5.04 1.04 19.09
CA LYS A 352 -3.93 1.90 18.64
C LYS A 352 -4.44 3.32 18.46
N ARG A 353 -3.90 4.26 19.24
CA ARG A 353 -4.39 5.66 19.27
C ARG A 353 -3.45 6.64 18.61
N SER A 354 -2.25 6.21 18.24
CA SER A 354 -1.35 6.99 17.42
C SER A 354 -0.99 6.23 16.18
N ILE A 355 -1.27 6.85 15.05
CA ILE A 355 -1.20 6.21 13.75
C ILE A 355 -0.23 6.96 12.84
N VAL A 356 0.58 6.19 12.13
CA VAL A 356 1.39 6.66 11.02
C VAL A 356 0.76 6.17 9.72
N LEU A 357 0.24 7.11 8.95
CA LEU A 357 -0.31 6.94 7.61
C LEU A 357 0.71 7.48 6.58
N GLY A 358 0.33 7.59 5.32
CA GLY A 358 1.18 8.22 4.31
C GLY A 358 0.52 8.31 2.93
N ALA A 359 1.35 8.48 1.90
CA ALA A 359 0.91 8.65 0.51
C ALA A 359 0.48 7.32 -0.14
N PHE A 360 -0.65 6.80 0.33
CA PHE A 360 -1.19 5.48 0.00
C PHE A 360 -1.39 5.31 -1.51
N GLY A 361 -0.62 4.40 -2.12
CA GLY A 361 -0.71 4.11 -3.56
C GLY A 361 -0.12 5.17 -4.50
N CYS A 362 0.45 6.26 -3.98
CA CYS A 362 0.93 7.40 -4.78
C CYS A 362 2.34 7.22 -5.38
N GLY A 363 2.96 6.05 -5.17
CA GLY A 363 4.26 5.67 -5.75
C GLY A 363 4.09 4.74 -6.95
N VAL A 364 4.64 3.53 -6.87
CA VAL A 364 4.60 2.49 -7.94
C VAL A 364 3.17 2.19 -8.43
N TYR A 365 2.17 2.36 -7.57
CA TYR A 365 0.77 2.08 -7.86
C TYR A 365 0.05 3.26 -8.54
N ALA A 366 0.71 4.40 -8.72
CA ALA A 366 0.25 5.56 -9.48
C ALA A 366 -1.20 5.98 -9.17
N ASN A 367 -1.56 6.14 -7.90
CA ASN A 367 -2.82 6.78 -7.51
C ASN A 367 -2.64 8.31 -7.50
N PRO A 368 -3.69 9.10 -7.80
CA PRO A 368 -3.62 10.57 -7.87
C PRO A 368 -3.38 11.19 -6.47
N PRO A 369 -2.21 11.80 -6.19
CA PRO A 369 -1.83 12.17 -4.82
C PRO A 369 -2.78 13.17 -4.14
N GLU A 370 -3.27 14.18 -4.88
CA GLU A 370 -4.15 15.21 -4.32
C GLU A 370 -5.52 14.63 -3.96
N ASP A 371 -6.09 13.77 -4.81
CA ASP A 371 -7.38 13.12 -4.55
C ASP A 371 -7.27 12.04 -3.46
N VAL A 372 -6.14 11.33 -3.37
CA VAL A 372 -5.87 10.40 -2.25
C VAL A 372 -5.76 11.15 -0.91
N ALA A 373 -5.06 12.29 -0.87
CA ALA A 373 -4.98 13.11 0.33
C ALA A 373 -6.38 13.65 0.73
N GLN A 374 -7.19 14.03 -0.26
CA GLN A 374 -8.58 14.45 -0.04
C GLN A 374 -9.46 13.30 0.48
N CYS A 375 -9.32 12.09 -0.06
CA CYS A 375 -9.99 10.89 0.45
C CYS A 375 -9.66 10.64 1.93
N TRP A 376 -8.39 10.79 2.33
CA TRP A 376 -7.99 10.65 3.74
C TRP A 376 -8.69 11.67 4.62
N LEU A 377 -8.75 12.94 4.20
CA LEU A 377 -9.39 14.01 4.97
C LEU A 377 -10.90 13.75 5.12
N GLU A 378 -11.56 13.29 4.07
CA GLU A 378 -12.97 12.90 4.09
C GLU A 378 -13.20 11.74 5.06
N VAL A 379 -12.44 10.64 4.91
CA VAL A 379 -12.58 9.45 5.75
C VAL A 379 -12.32 9.76 7.22
N LEU A 380 -11.26 10.53 7.54
CA LEU A 380 -10.96 10.93 8.92
C LEU A 380 -12.07 11.78 9.56
N ARG A 381 -12.91 12.43 8.75
CA ARG A 381 -14.01 13.30 9.22
C ARG A 381 -15.38 12.64 9.19
N GLU A 382 -15.46 11.40 8.72
CA GLU A 382 -16.70 10.63 8.75
C GLU A 382 -17.24 10.52 10.16
N ASP A 383 -18.56 10.48 10.27
CA ASP A 383 -19.26 10.44 11.55
C ASP A 383 -18.81 9.26 12.44
N GLU A 384 -18.41 8.14 11.82
CA GLU A 384 -17.84 7.00 12.53
C GLU A 384 -16.61 7.37 13.37
N PHE A 385 -15.75 8.27 12.89
CA PHE A 385 -14.51 8.67 13.58
C PHE A 385 -14.65 9.99 14.34
N ARG A 386 -15.65 10.82 14.00
CA ARG A 386 -15.84 12.16 14.58
C ARG A 386 -16.96 12.22 15.62
N LEU A 387 -18.14 11.66 15.33
CA LEU A 387 -19.31 11.76 16.22
C LEU A 387 -19.28 10.77 17.38
N THR A 388 -18.49 9.70 17.26
CA THR A 388 -18.32 8.71 18.33
C THR A 388 -17.24 9.09 19.35
N GLY A 389 -16.70 10.31 19.27
CA GLY A 389 -15.67 10.87 20.17
C GLY A 389 -14.28 10.95 19.53
N ASN A 390 -13.33 11.59 20.20
CA ASN A 390 -11.96 11.75 19.68
C ASN A 390 -11.17 10.44 19.82
N TRP A 391 -11.03 9.69 18.73
CA TRP A 391 -10.35 8.39 18.70
C TRP A 391 -8.83 8.48 18.75
N TRP A 392 -8.26 9.53 18.16
CA TRP A 392 -6.83 9.61 17.90
C TRP A 392 -6.17 10.54 18.91
N ARG A 393 -5.01 10.09 19.41
CA ARG A 393 -4.06 10.94 20.11
C ARG A 393 -3.11 11.63 19.13
N ASP A 394 -2.60 10.87 18.16
CA ASP A 394 -1.81 11.44 17.06
C ASP A 394 -2.20 10.84 15.72
N VAL A 395 -2.26 11.70 14.70
CA VAL A 395 -2.37 11.31 13.30
C VAL A 395 -1.19 11.91 12.56
N CYS A 396 -0.25 11.06 12.15
CA CYS A 396 0.93 11.46 11.40
C CYS A 396 0.91 10.86 10.01
N PHE A 397 1.08 11.67 8.97
CA PHE A 397 1.32 11.22 7.60
C PHE A 397 2.82 11.30 7.34
N ALA A 398 3.48 10.14 7.32
CA ALA A 398 4.86 9.98 6.90
C ALA A 398 4.88 9.86 5.37
N VAL A 399 5.15 10.98 4.70
CA VAL A 399 5.20 11.06 3.24
C VAL A 399 6.65 11.24 2.84
N TYR A 400 7.35 10.12 2.74
CA TYR A 400 8.76 10.12 2.38
C TYR A 400 8.94 10.42 0.89
N ASP A 401 9.54 11.58 0.61
CA ASP A 401 9.76 12.09 -0.73
C ASP A 401 11.20 12.62 -0.86
N PRO A 402 12.21 11.72 -0.87
CA PRO A 402 13.62 12.12 -0.92
C PRO A 402 14.03 12.70 -2.27
N ARG A 403 13.25 12.42 -3.32
CA ARG A 403 13.49 12.89 -4.69
C ARG A 403 12.71 14.15 -5.04
N GLY A 404 11.83 14.63 -4.15
CA GLY A 404 11.01 15.82 -4.40
C GLY A 404 10.01 15.62 -5.54
N GLU A 405 9.42 14.43 -5.66
CA GLU A 405 8.41 14.08 -6.66
C GLU A 405 7.07 14.81 -6.44
N GLY A 406 6.91 15.48 -5.30
CA GLY A 406 5.81 16.39 -4.99
C GLY A 406 4.74 15.79 -4.07
N ASN A 407 4.82 14.49 -3.78
CA ASN A 407 3.88 13.80 -2.89
C ASN A 407 3.85 14.46 -1.50
N TYR A 408 5.02 14.79 -0.95
CA TYR A 408 5.10 15.43 0.37
C TYR A 408 4.37 16.77 0.41
N GLU A 409 4.62 17.64 -0.58
CA GLU A 409 4.03 18.97 -0.62
C GLU A 409 2.51 18.94 -0.86
N VAL A 410 2.04 18.02 -1.72
CA VAL A 410 0.61 17.82 -1.95
C VAL A 410 -0.08 17.38 -0.65
N PHE A 411 0.43 16.36 0.02
CA PHE A 411 -0.16 15.88 1.27
C PHE A 411 -0.08 16.94 2.36
N LYS A 412 1.03 17.66 2.47
CA LYS A 412 1.21 18.74 3.44
C LYS A 412 0.17 19.84 3.21
N LYS A 413 -0.04 20.26 1.97
CA LYS A 413 -1.04 21.27 1.61
C LYS A 413 -2.47 20.85 1.97
N VAL A 414 -2.84 19.59 1.73
CA VAL A 414 -4.22 19.10 1.89
C VAL A 414 -4.53 18.69 3.34
N LEU A 415 -3.58 18.13 4.07
CA LEU A 415 -3.83 17.45 5.34
C LEU A 415 -3.21 18.15 6.56
N HIS A 416 -2.08 18.84 6.41
CA HIS A 416 -1.34 19.34 7.56
C HIS A 416 -2.15 20.36 8.36
N GLY A 417 -2.24 20.16 9.67
CA GLY A 417 -2.88 21.08 10.59
C GLY A 417 -4.39 20.92 10.75
N HIS A 418 -5.04 20.08 9.94
CA HIS A 418 -6.44 19.71 10.15
C HIS A 418 -6.63 18.99 11.49
N ARG A 419 -7.78 19.22 12.13
CA ARG A 419 -8.19 18.50 13.35
C ARG A 419 -9.18 17.40 12.99
N VAL A 420 -8.96 16.19 13.51
CA VAL A 420 -9.72 14.96 13.23
C VAL A 420 -9.90 14.10 14.46
#